data_AF-A0A6B3EW68-F1
#
_entry.id   AF-A0A6B3EW68-F1
#
_cell.length_a   1.000
_cell.length_b   1.000
_cell.length_c   1.000
_cell.angle_alpha   90.00
_cell.angle_beta   90.00
_cell.angle_gamma   90.00
#
_symmetry.space_group_name_H-M   'P 1'
#
loop_
_entity.id
_entity.type
_entity.pdbx_description
1 polymer ?
#
loop_
_entity_poly.entity_id
_entity_poly.type
_entity_poly.pdbx_seq_one_letter_code
_entity_poly.pdbx_strand_id
1 'polypeptide(L)' 'MPANSPEDHVIDYRAAEQLLAAKDPRGAIKLLDNVIAAHPENTAARLLRARAFFAGAQLRGAELEFSLVLER' A
#
# COMPACT_ATOMS: atom_id res chain seq x y z
N MET A 1 -4.01 -24.45 -4.84
CA MET A 1 -3.74 -23.94 -3.48
C MET A 1 -2.99 -22.62 -3.64
N PRO A 2 -3.56 -21.42 -3.46
CA PRO A 2 -2.73 -20.23 -3.53
C PRO A 2 -2.09 -20.02 -2.16
N ALA A 3 -0.77 -19.89 -2.17
CA ALA A 3 0.09 -19.70 -1.02
C ALA A 3 0.01 -18.24 -0.55
N ASN A 4 -0.84 -17.96 0.43
CA ASN A 4 -0.78 -16.70 1.21
C ASN A 4 0.28 -16.85 2.30
N SER A 5 1.52 -17.12 1.91
CA SER A 5 2.63 -17.17 2.85
C SER A 5 3.03 -15.72 3.19
N PRO A 6 3.42 -15.42 4.45
CA PRO A 6 3.87 -14.08 4.86
C PRO A 6 4.98 -13.50 3.97
N GLU A 7 5.77 -14.34 3.32
CA GLU A 7 6.79 -13.97 2.33
C GLU A 7 6.24 -13.31 1.06
N ASP A 8 5.07 -13.75 0.57
CA ASP A 8 4.46 -13.22 -0.66
C ASP A 8 3.97 -11.78 -0.45
N HIS A 9 3.44 -11.49 0.74
CA HIS A 9 3.04 -10.15 1.14
C HIS A 9 4.21 -9.18 1.29
N VAL A 10 5.39 -9.69 1.67
CA VAL A 10 6.63 -8.88 1.71
C VAL A 10 7.11 -8.56 0.30
N ILE A 11 6.94 -9.50 -0.65
CA ILE A 11 7.28 -9.27 -2.06
C ILE A 11 6.36 -8.21 -2.66
N ASP A 12 5.05 -8.29 -2.44
CA ASP A 12 4.08 -7.28 -2.91
C ASP A 12 4.36 -5.89 -2.31
N TYR A 13 4.67 -5.83 -1.02
CA TYR A 13 5.05 -4.57 -0.35
C TYR A 13 6.31 -3.96 -0.99
N ARG A 14 7.36 -4.76 -1.17
CA ARG A 14 8.62 -4.34 -1.81
C ARG A 14 8.41 -3.92 -3.26
N ALA A 15 7.58 -4.65 -4.01
CA ALA A 15 7.24 -4.33 -5.39
C ALA A 15 6.48 -3.00 -5.49
N ALA A 16 5.56 -2.74 -4.55
CA ALA A 16 4.88 -1.45 -4.47
C ALA A 16 5.84 -0.29 -4.17
N GLU A 17 6.84 -0.47 -3.30
CA GLU A 17 7.89 0.53 -3.08
C GLU A 17 8.67 0.83 -4.38
N GLN A 18 9.03 -0.20 -5.14
CA GLN A 18 9.74 -0.03 -6.41
C GLN A 18 8.89 0.70 -7.46
N LEU A 19 7.59 0.41 -7.54
CA LEU A 19 6.68 1.13 -8.43
C LEU A 19 6.57 2.61 -8.06
N LEU A 20 6.58 2.95 -6.76
CA LEU A 20 6.64 4.34 -6.34
C LEU A 20 7.95 5.02 -6.72
N ALA A 21 9.08 4.33 -6.58
CA ALA A 21 10.37 4.82 -7.04
C ALA A 21 10.38 5.05 -8.57
N ALA A 22 9.67 4.20 -9.32
CA ALA A 22 9.48 4.32 -10.76
C ALA A 22 8.44 5.37 -11.19
N LYS A 23 7.88 6.16 -10.26
CA LYS A 23 6.78 7.12 -10.49
C LYS A 23 5.50 6.46 -11.03
N ASP A 24 5.26 5.20 -10.72
CA ASP A 24 3.99 4.50 -10.99
C ASP A 24 3.17 4.30 -9.69
N PRO A 25 2.47 5.34 -9.21
CA PRO A 25 1.69 5.24 -7.98
C PRO A 25 0.46 4.34 -8.12
N ARG A 26 -0.10 4.20 -9.34
CA ARG A 26 -1.32 3.41 -9.56
C ARG A 26 -1.08 1.92 -9.44
N GLY A 27 0.04 1.41 -9.97
CA GLY A 27 0.43 0.02 -9.79
C GLY A 27 0.78 -0.29 -8.34
N ALA A 28 1.46 0.65 -7.65
CA ALA A 28 1.76 0.51 -6.23
C ALA A 28 0.48 0.37 -5.38
N ILE A 29 -0.55 1.19 -5.64
CA ILE A 29 -1.83 1.11 -4.92
C ILE A 29 -2.49 -0.27 -5.08
N LYS A 30 -2.48 -0.84 -6.29
CA LYS A 30 -3.09 -2.16 -6.55
C LYS A 30 -2.40 -3.28 -5.77
N LEU A 31 -1.07 -3.29 -5.73
CA LEU A 31 -0.32 -4.29 -4.96
C LEU A 31 -0.57 -4.12 -3.45
N LEU A 32 -0.58 -2.88 -2.97
CA LEU A 32 -0.83 -2.59 -1.55
C LEU A 32 -2.26 -2.91 -1.12
N ASP A 33 -3.24 -2.81 -2.02
CA ASP A 33 -4.62 -3.21 -1.75
C ASP A 33 -4.70 -4.70 -1.38
N ASN A 34 -3.97 -5.55 -2.11
CA ASN A 34 -3.90 -6.99 -1.85
C ASN A 34 -3.20 -7.30 -0.52
N VAL A 35 -2.10 -6.59 -0.22
CA VAL A 35 -1.38 -6.72 1.06
C VAL A 35 -2.25 -6.31 2.24
N ILE A 36 -3.00 -5.21 2.13
CA ILE A 36 -3.90 -4.73 3.20
C ILE A 36 -5.12 -5.64 3.34
N ALA A 37 -5.64 -6.20 2.25
CA ALA A 37 -6.74 -7.17 2.30
C ALA A 37 -6.32 -8.45 3.04
N ALA A 38 -5.08 -8.89 2.86
CA ALA A 38 -4.53 -10.04 3.59
C ALA A 38 -4.12 -9.72 5.02
N HIS A 39 -3.55 -8.53 5.26
CA HIS A 39 -3.05 -8.08 6.57
C HIS A 39 -3.58 -6.68 6.90
N PRO A 40 -4.85 -6.56 7.30
CA PRO A 40 -5.47 -5.26 7.57
C PRO A 40 -4.85 -4.53 8.76
N GLU A 41 -4.13 -5.26 9.63
CA GLU A 41 -3.38 -4.73 10.77
C GLU A 41 -2.03 -4.11 10.39
N ASN A 42 -1.52 -4.35 9.18
CA ASN A 42 -0.21 -3.88 8.76
C ASN A 42 -0.24 -2.37 8.45
N THR A 43 0.07 -1.57 9.47
CA THR A 43 0.12 -0.10 9.41
C THR A 43 1.11 0.39 8.35
N ALA A 44 2.21 -0.32 8.12
CA ALA A 44 3.23 0.07 7.15
C ALA A 44 2.70 0.00 5.71
N ALA A 45 1.89 -1.02 5.39
CA ALA A 45 1.26 -1.15 4.07
C ALA A 45 0.24 -0.02 3.82
N ARG A 46 -0.54 0.33 4.85
CA ARG A 46 -1.52 1.43 4.77
C ARG A 46 -0.85 2.80 4.61
N LEU A 47 0.25 3.04 5.34
CA LEU A 47 1.06 4.25 5.19
C LEU A 47 1.68 4.36 3.79
N LEU A 48 2.21 3.26 3.26
CA LEU A 48 2.78 3.23 1.92
C LEU A 48 1.72 3.48 0.84
N ARG A 49 0.48 3.00 1.04
CA ARG A 49 -0.66 3.26 0.14
C ARG A 49 -1.07 4.73 0.17
N ALA A 50 -1.11 5.36 1.35
CA ALA A 50 -1.33 6.80 1.48
C ALA A 50 -0.27 7.62 0.71
N ARG A 51 1.01 7.23 0.85
CA ARG A 51 2.12 7.84 0.11
C ARG A 51 2.01 7.63 -1.40
N ALA A 52 1.47 6.49 -1.84
CA ALA A 52 1.17 6.23 -3.24
C ALA A 52 0.08 7.13 -3.80
N PHE A 53 -1.02 7.32 -3.06
CA PHE A 53 -2.06 8.28 -3.43
C PHE A 53 -1.53 9.71 -3.50
N PHE A 54 -0.64 10.10 -2.59
CA PHE A 54 0.02 11.41 -2.60
C PHE A 54 0.88 11.59 -3.85
N ALA A 55 1.70 10.59 -4.20
CA ALA A 55 2.50 10.60 -5.42
C ALA A 55 1.66 10.61 -6.71
N GLY A 56 0.44 10.05 -6.66
CA GLY A 56 -0.54 10.06 -7.75
C GLY A 56 -1.40 11.33 -7.86
N ALA A 57 -1.10 12.38 -7.07
CA ALA A 57 -1.90 13.61 -6.96
C ALA A 57 -3.37 13.39 -6.52
N GLN A 58 -3.68 12.24 -5.91
CA GLN A 58 -4.99 11.92 -5.36
C GLN A 58 -5.03 12.28 -3.86
N LEU A 59 -5.00 13.59 -3.58
CA LEU A 59 -4.91 14.13 -2.23
C LEU A 59 -6.05 13.68 -1.30
N ARG A 60 -7.30 13.64 -1.78
CA ARG A 60 -8.44 13.16 -0.97
C ARG A 60 -8.30 11.69 -0.56
N GLY A 61 -7.77 10.85 -1.44
CA GLY A 61 -7.53 9.44 -1.13
C GLY A 61 -6.38 9.26 -0.14
N ALA A 62 -5.32 10.06 -0.30
CA ALA A 62 -4.19 10.05 0.61
C ALA A 62 -4.58 10.49 2.03
N GLU A 63 -5.33 11.58 2.15
CA GLU A 63 -5.77 12.13 3.44
C GLU A 63 -6.58 11.11 4.25
N LEU A 64 -7.53 10.44 3.59
CA LEU A 64 -8.40 9.46 4.24
C LEU A 64 -7.61 8.27 4.79
N GLU A 65 -6.62 7.80 4.03
CA GLU A 65 -5.71 6.73 4.47
C GLU A 65 -4.77 7.19 5.59
N PHE A 66 -4.29 8.44 5.56
CA PHE A 66 -3.46 9.00 6.63
C PHE A 66 -4.24 9.15 7.95
N SER A 67 -5.47 9.65 7.91
CA SER A 67 -6.34 9.73 9.11
C SER A 67 -6.56 8.35 9.72
N LEU A 68 -6.84 7.34 8.89
CA LEU A 68 -7.02 5.95 9.33
C LEU A 68 -5.76 5.30 9.93
N VAL A 69 -4.57 5.83 9.66
CA VAL A 69 -3.30 5.43 10.29
C VAL A 69 -3.06 6.18 11.60
N LEU A 70 -3.44 7.46 11.67
CA LEU A 70 -3.26 8.31 12.86
C LEU A 70 -4.26 7.99 13.99
N GLU A 71 -5.44 7.44 13.66
CA GLU A 71 -6.49 7.08 14.63
C GLU A 71 -6.27 5.70 15.31
N ARG A 72 -5.06 5.12 15.25
CA ARG A 72 -4.73 3.76 15.73
C ARG A 72 -3.65 3.75 16.81
#